data_AF-A0A3L7ZUS8-F1
#
_entry.id   AF-A0A3L7ZUS8-F1
#
_cell.length_a   1.000
_cell.length_b   1.000
_cell.length_c   1.000
_cell.angle_alpha   90.00
_cell.angle_beta   90.00
_cell.angle_gamma   90.00
#
_symmetry.space_group_name_H-M   'P 1'
#
loop_
_entity.id
_entity.type
_entity.pdbx_description
1 polymer ?
#
loop_
_entity_poly.entity_id
_entity_poly.type
_entity_poly.pdbx_seq_one_letter_code
_entity_poly.pdbx_strand_id
1 'polypeptide(L)'
;MAQDNTPRNMSPRQRMINLMYIVLTAMLALNVSSDVLQGFTQVNDGLVRSNDNVGARNDAVYRRLEAVAADNPRKGERWYSAATDVRVATRRLYSFVDSLKQAIVLEADGKNGDLRDIKKQEDFEAVSVVMLNPVSSQGRRLRERIGRYRAMLVDMTDDSAKRADITAALATDAVAQKGSAMSVDWETGLFDGTPAIAAITLLSKIQNDIRFAEGETLTHLLSKVDAGDLRVNSLNAFVIPQSRNVMRGDSYSADIVLAAVDTTRLPAIYMDGVRLAGNGGHIDIPAMSPGLHTHSGYLEVTHDDGTVSRHEFSPEYTVVEPSATVSATMMNVFYAGIDNPVDISVPSVEPSAVSATMTGGTLSRSGRGWVARPSKVGSDVVITVTADVGGRKQTVAKTTFHVRKLPDPAPYIALDDTKGHTLRYRGSKPIAKPQLMAASGIGAAIDDGMLDIACKVLGFETVFFDSMGNAMPEVSDGASFSRRQKEAIKRMSRGKRFFISRVRALGPDGIERDIAPMEVIIN
;
A
#
# COMPACT_ATOMS: atom_id res chain seq x y z
N MET A 1 -5.29 71.49 86.46
CA MET A 1 -4.84 70.45 87.41
C MET A 1 -4.96 69.10 86.73
N ALA A 2 -3.89 68.65 86.08
CA ALA A 2 -3.81 67.29 85.56
C ALA A 2 -3.41 66.38 86.72
N GLN A 3 -4.32 65.49 87.15
CA GLN A 3 -3.98 64.45 88.11
C GLN A 3 -3.23 63.33 87.40
N ASP A 4 -2.01 63.14 87.88
CA ASP A 4 -1.04 62.14 87.49
C ASP A 4 -1.60 60.73 87.73
N ASN A 5 -1.93 60.03 86.65
CA ASN A 5 -2.56 58.71 86.69
C ASN A 5 -1.47 57.63 86.68
N THR A 6 -0.63 57.62 87.72
CA THR A 6 0.40 56.58 87.91
C THR A 6 -0.18 55.36 88.66
N PRO A 7 0.15 54.12 88.26
CA PRO A 7 -0.44 52.88 88.81
C PRO A 7 -0.18 52.62 90.31
N ARG A 8 0.64 53.47 90.96
CA ARG A 8 0.98 53.36 92.39
C ARG A 8 -0.13 53.81 93.35
N ASN A 9 -1.09 54.64 92.93
CA ASN A 9 -2.11 55.22 93.83
C ASN A 9 -3.56 54.70 93.66
N MET A 10 -3.77 53.57 92.98
CA MET A 10 -5.10 52.95 92.86
C MET A 10 -5.45 52.06 94.06
N SER A 11 -6.69 52.16 94.55
CA SER A 11 -7.19 51.27 95.61
C SER A 11 -7.15 49.79 95.17
N PRO A 12 -6.91 48.82 96.07
CA PRO A 12 -6.84 47.39 95.72
C PRO A 12 -8.06 46.90 94.93
N ARG A 13 -9.24 47.43 95.22
CA ARG A 13 -10.49 47.15 94.49
C ARG A 13 -10.44 47.64 93.03
N GLN A 14 -9.94 48.86 92.78
CA GLN A 14 -9.79 49.38 91.42
C GLN A 14 -8.72 48.65 90.63
N ARG A 15 -7.63 48.19 91.27
CA ARG A 15 -6.64 47.33 90.62
C ARG A 15 -7.25 45.99 90.20
N MET A 16 -8.09 45.40 91.05
CA MET A 16 -8.80 44.16 90.71
C MET A 16 -9.80 44.34 89.57
N ILE A 17 -10.54 45.45 89.55
CA ILE A 17 -11.47 45.79 88.47
C ILE A 17 -10.72 46.03 87.15
N ASN A 18 -9.61 46.77 87.18
CA ASN A 18 -8.81 47.01 85.99
C ASN A 18 -8.14 45.73 85.49
N LEU A 19 -7.68 44.86 86.39
CA LEU A 19 -7.14 43.54 86.01
C LEU A 19 -8.22 42.67 85.39
N MET A 20 -9.44 42.62 85.97
CA MET A 20 -10.57 41.92 85.36
C MET A 20 -10.94 42.50 84.00
N TYR A 21 -10.93 43.82 83.85
CA TYR A 21 -11.25 44.47 82.57
C TYR A 21 -10.19 44.16 81.50
N ILE A 22 -8.90 44.15 81.87
CA ILE A 22 -7.82 43.73 80.98
C ILE A 22 -7.95 42.26 80.60
N VAL A 23 -8.23 41.37 81.56
CA VAL A 23 -8.41 39.93 81.31
C VAL A 23 -9.65 39.67 80.44
N LEU A 24 -10.77 40.34 80.70
CA LEU A 24 -11.99 40.22 79.89
C LEU A 24 -11.79 40.77 78.48
N THR A 25 -11.13 41.93 78.35
CA THR A 25 -10.82 42.53 77.04
C THR A 25 -9.84 41.65 76.27
N ALA A 26 -8.86 41.04 76.95
CA ALA A 26 -7.93 40.08 76.35
C ALA A 26 -8.65 38.78 75.93
N MET A 27 -9.58 38.25 76.74
CA MET A 27 -10.39 37.07 76.38
C MET A 27 -11.31 37.35 75.18
N LEU A 28 -11.98 38.50 75.14
CA LEU A 28 -12.77 38.93 74.00
C LEU A 28 -11.93 39.14 72.74
N ALA A 29 -10.68 39.62 72.89
CA ALA A 29 -9.76 39.81 71.78
C ALA A 29 -9.12 38.49 71.28
N LEU A 30 -9.02 37.47 72.14
CA LEU A 30 -8.53 36.12 71.77
C LEU A 30 -9.60 35.28 71.08
N ASN A 31 -10.89 35.56 71.32
CA ASN A 31 -11.98 34.88 70.64
C ASN A 31 -12.18 35.44 69.23
N VAL A 32 -12.27 34.55 68.25
CA VAL A 32 -12.60 34.89 66.86
C VAL A 32 -14.10 35.25 66.79
N SER A 33 -14.47 36.22 65.94
CA SER A 33 -15.88 36.58 65.77
C SER A 33 -16.68 35.42 65.15
N SER A 34 -17.94 35.27 65.57
CA SER A 34 -18.86 34.24 65.06
C SER A 34 -18.99 34.26 63.53
N ASP A 35 -19.01 35.46 62.94
CA ASP A 35 -19.16 35.65 61.50
C ASP A 35 -17.94 35.12 60.73
N VAL A 36 -16.74 35.23 61.30
CA VAL A 36 -15.51 34.69 60.71
C VAL A 36 -15.50 33.16 60.78
N LEU A 37 -15.93 32.57 61.89
CA LEU A 37 -16.06 31.11 62.04
C LEU A 37 -17.11 30.53 61.08
N GLN A 38 -18.23 31.22 60.89
CA GLN A 38 -19.23 30.86 59.89
C GLN A 38 -18.68 30.94 58.46
N GLY A 39 -17.84 31.95 58.17
CA GLY A 39 -17.12 32.05 56.91
C GLY A 39 -16.23 30.84 56.62
N PHE A 40 -15.48 30.35 57.62
CA PHE A 40 -14.68 29.13 57.47
C PHE A 40 -15.55 27.90 57.23
N THR A 41 -16.68 27.78 57.92
CA THR A 41 -17.64 26.68 57.70
C THR A 41 -18.15 26.69 56.25
N GLN A 42 -18.53 27.84 55.71
CA GLN A 42 -18.99 27.97 54.32
C GLN A 42 -17.91 27.59 53.30
N VAL A 43 -16.66 28.00 53.55
CA VAL A 43 -15.51 27.61 52.70
C VAL A 43 -15.28 26.10 52.76
N ASN A 44 -15.32 25.51 53.96
CA ASN A 44 -15.16 24.07 54.15
C ASN A 44 -16.25 23.29 53.39
N ASP A 45 -17.51 23.69 53.48
CA ASP A 45 -18.62 23.05 52.74
C ASP A 45 -18.46 23.19 51.22
N GLY A 46 -17.93 24.33 50.76
CA GLY A 46 -17.53 24.52 49.37
C GLY A 46 -16.44 23.54 48.94
N LEU A 47 -15.40 23.36 49.77
CA LEU A 47 -14.30 22.43 49.52
C LEU A 47 -14.75 20.97 49.55
N VAL A 48 -15.63 20.59 50.48
CA VAL A 48 -16.19 19.22 50.53
C VAL A 48 -16.97 18.91 49.25
N ARG A 49 -17.84 19.81 48.79
CA ARG A 49 -18.54 19.66 47.50
C ARG A 49 -17.57 19.60 46.32
N SER A 50 -16.52 20.43 46.33
CA SER A 50 -15.47 20.39 45.30
C SER A 50 -14.75 19.04 45.30
N ASN A 51 -14.41 18.51 46.47
CA ASN A 51 -13.78 17.20 46.61
C ASN A 51 -14.65 16.11 46.01
N ASP A 52 -15.95 16.09 46.31
CA ASP A 52 -16.89 15.12 45.75
C ASP A 52 -16.97 15.20 44.22
N ASN A 53 -17.03 16.42 43.66
CA ASN A 53 -17.05 16.63 42.21
C ASN A 53 -15.76 16.15 41.53
N VAL A 54 -14.59 16.50 42.08
CA VAL A 54 -13.30 16.02 41.56
C VAL A 54 -13.20 14.49 41.71
N GLY A 55 -13.70 13.94 42.81
CA GLY A 55 -13.76 12.49 43.03
C GLY A 55 -14.57 11.77 41.95
N ALA A 56 -15.77 12.25 41.65
CA ALA A 56 -16.62 11.70 40.60
C ALA A 56 -15.96 11.81 39.21
N ARG A 57 -15.26 12.92 38.94
CA ARG A 57 -14.48 13.08 37.71
C ARG A 57 -13.34 12.06 37.63
N ASN A 58 -12.58 11.87 38.70
CA ASN A 58 -11.50 10.89 38.75
C ASN A 58 -12.00 9.45 38.58
N ASP A 59 -13.16 9.13 39.18
CA ASP A 59 -13.82 7.83 38.97
C ASP A 59 -14.19 7.60 37.51
N ALA A 60 -14.68 8.63 36.81
CA ALA A 60 -14.99 8.52 35.39
C ALA A 60 -13.73 8.25 34.53
N VAL A 61 -12.61 8.92 34.83
CA VAL A 61 -11.33 8.69 34.12
C VAL A 61 -10.81 7.27 34.43
N TYR A 62 -10.88 6.84 35.69
CA TYR A 62 -10.45 5.50 36.10
C TYR A 62 -11.28 4.39 35.43
N ARG A 63 -12.61 4.53 35.38
CA ARG A 63 -13.48 3.58 34.66
C ARG A 63 -13.17 3.52 33.16
N ARG A 64 -12.75 4.64 32.56
CA ARG A 64 -12.34 4.64 31.15
C ARG A 64 -11.05 3.85 30.94
N LEU A 65 -10.08 3.97 31.85
CA LEU A 65 -8.87 3.13 31.84
C LEU A 65 -9.20 1.64 32.03
N GLU A 66 -10.13 1.32 32.92
CA GLU A 66 -10.63 -0.05 33.13
C GLU A 66 -11.26 -0.62 31.85
N ALA A 67 -12.13 0.14 31.19
CA ALA A 67 -12.76 -0.27 29.93
C ALA A 67 -11.71 -0.52 28.83
N VAL A 68 -10.73 0.37 28.67
CA VAL A 68 -9.68 0.17 27.66
C VAL A 68 -8.79 -1.04 27.97
N ALA A 69 -8.51 -1.33 29.25
CA ALA A 69 -7.79 -2.53 29.64
C ALA A 69 -8.61 -3.81 29.39
N ALA A 70 -9.92 -3.78 29.59
CA ALA A 70 -10.80 -4.90 29.28
C ALA A 70 -10.89 -5.17 27.76
N ASP A 71 -10.98 -4.11 26.95
CA ASP A 71 -11.07 -4.21 25.49
C ASP A 71 -9.74 -4.63 24.85
N ASN A 72 -8.61 -4.16 25.41
CA ASN A 72 -7.27 -4.47 24.89
C ASN A 72 -6.26 -4.67 26.03
N PRO A 73 -6.20 -5.88 26.63
CA PRO A 73 -5.34 -6.17 27.78
C PRO A 73 -3.85 -5.91 27.50
N ARG A 74 -3.38 -6.29 26.30
CA ARG A 74 -1.97 -6.11 25.89
C ARG A 74 -1.53 -4.64 25.96
N LYS A 75 -2.44 -3.71 25.69
CA LYS A 75 -2.15 -2.26 25.64
C LYS A 75 -2.51 -1.55 26.95
N GLY A 76 -3.67 -1.87 27.53
CA GLY A 76 -4.25 -1.13 28.64
C GLY A 76 -3.82 -1.61 30.03
N GLU A 77 -3.44 -2.88 30.20
CA GLU A 77 -3.27 -3.48 31.55
C GLU A 77 -2.11 -2.86 32.34
N ARG A 78 -1.00 -2.51 31.68
CA ARG A 78 0.12 -1.78 32.30
C ARG A 78 -0.34 -0.44 32.89
N TRP A 79 -1.10 0.33 32.12
CA TRP A 79 -1.54 1.67 32.50
C TRP A 79 -2.67 1.62 33.53
N TYR A 80 -3.55 0.64 33.43
CA TYR A 80 -4.60 0.38 34.42
C TYR A 80 -4.03 -0.07 35.77
N SER A 81 -2.98 -0.90 35.78
CA SER A 81 -2.26 -1.27 37.00
C SER A 81 -1.67 -0.03 37.68
N ALA A 82 -0.96 0.82 36.93
CA ALA A 82 -0.40 2.06 37.46
C ALA A 82 -1.50 3.01 38.01
N ALA A 83 -2.61 3.14 37.29
CA ALA A 83 -3.76 3.92 37.74
C ALA A 83 -4.39 3.37 39.03
N THR A 84 -4.39 2.04 39.19
CA THR A 84 -4.87 1.37 40.39
C THR A 84 -3.95 1.65 41.58
N ASP A 85 -2.63 1.62 41.37
CA ASP A 85 -1.66 1.99 42.40
C ASP A 85 -1.87 3.43 42.88
N VAL A 86 -2.08 4.37 41.94
CA VAL A 86 -2.45 5.76 42.25
C VAL A 86 -3.71 5.80 43.10
N ARG A 87 -4.80 5.13 42.67
CA ARG A 87 -6.09 5.14 43.38
C ARG A 87 -5.99 4.60 44.82
N VAL A 88 -5.21 3.54 45.01
CA VAL A 88 -4.94 2.96 46.33
C VAL A 88 -4.14 3.92 47.21
N ALA A 89 -3.09 4.55 46.67
CA ALA A 89 -2.29 5.54 47.38
C ALA A 89 -3.11 6.78 47.76
N THR A 90 -3.92 7.31 46.84
CA THR A 90 -4.85 8.43 47.08
C THR A 90 -5.80 8.08 48.23
N ARG A 91 -6.46 6.92 48.19
CA ARG A 91 -7.44 6.51 49.21
C ARG A 91 -6.81 6.41 50.59
N ARG A 92 -5.59 5.85 50.68
CA ARG A 92 -4.84 5.74 51.94
C ARG A 92 -4.49 7.11 52.52
N LEU A 93 -4.03 8.05 51.69
CA LEU A 93 -3.68 9.40 52.14
C LEU A 93 -4.93 10.20 52.50
N TYR A 94 -5.98 10.15 51.69
CA TYR A 94 -7.25 10.84 51.93
C TYR A 94 -7.89 10.38 53.25
N SER A 95 -7.93 9.07 53.49
CA SER A 95 -8.47 8.49 54.74
C SER A 95 -7.62 8.88 55.97
N PHE A 96 -6.31 9.04 55.80
CA PHE A 96 -5.45 9.54 56.86
C PHE A 96 -5.79 11.00 57.20
N VAL A 97 -6.02 11.84 56.18
CA VAL A 97 -6.47 13.23 56.41
C VAL A 97 -7.84 13.27 57.10
N ASP A 98 -8.79 12.42 56.71
CA ASP A 98 -10.10 12.30 57.40
C ASP A 98 -9.92 11.93 58.88
N SER A 99 -9.00 11.00 59.18
CA SER A 99 -8.71 10.62 60.57
C SER A 99 -8.12 11.76 61.40
N LEU A 100 -7.34 12.65 60.79
CA LEU A 100 -6.80 13.85 61.45
C LEU A 100 -7.89 14.88 61.72
N LYS A 101 -8.79 15.11 60.76
CA LYS A 101 -9.96 15.98 60.95
C LYS A 101 -10.81 15.46 62.11
N GLN A 102 -11.11 14.16 62.14
CA GLN A 102 -11.87 13.55 63.24
C GLN A 102 -11.14 13.68 64.59
N ALA A 103 -9.82 13.48 64.63
CA ALA A 103 -9.04 13.61 65.85
C ALA A 103 -9.08 15.05 66.41
N ILE A 104 -8.98 16.07 65.55
CA ILE A 104 -9.09 17.49 65.96
C ILE A 104 -10.47 17.76 66.58
N VAL A 105 -11.54 17.29 65.95
CA VAL A 105 -12.91 17.49 66.47
C VAL A 105 -13.13 16.76 67.79
N LEU A 106 -12.61 15.54 67.93
CA LEU A 106 -12.71 14.79 69.19
C LEU A 106 -11.94 15.44 70.32
N GLU A 107 -10.81 16.09 70.03
CA GLU A 107 -10.03 16.82 71.02
C GLU A 107 -10.76 18.12 71.43
N ALA A 108 -11.35 18.85 70.47
CA ALA A 108 -12.09 20.09 70.74
C ALA A 108 -13.43 19.86 71.47
N ASP A 109 -14.30 19.00 70.92
CA ASP A 109 -15.68 18.81 71.39
C ASP A 109 -15.84 17.63 72.36
N GLY A 110 -14.80 16.81 72.53
CA GLY A 110 -14.82 15.59 73.34
C GLY A 110 -15.33 14.37 72.58
N LYS A 111 -15.65 13.29 73.32
CA LYS A 111 -15.95 11.95 72.77
C LYS A 111 -17.12 11.88 71.76
N ASN A 112 -18.01 12.89 71.76
CA ASN A 112 -19.18 12.95 70.88
C ASN A 112 -19.03 14.01 69.77
N GLY A 113 -17.81 14.47 69.48
CA GLY A 113 -17.57 15.46 68.43
C GLY A 113 -17.93 14.96 67.04
N ASP A 114 -18.61 15.80 66.25
CA ASP A 114 -19.06 15.53 64.89
C ASP A 114 -18.40 16.52 63.91
N LEU A 115 -17.82 16.00 62.82
CA LEU A 115 -17.24 16.79 61.74
C LEU A 115 -18.24 17.72 61.04
N ARG A 116 -19.53 17.42 61.12
CA ARG A 116 -20.61 18.23 60.52
C ARG A 116 -21.17 19.30 61.46
N ASP A 117 -20.93 19.18 62.76
CA ASP A 117 -21.43 20.09 63.79
C ASP A 117 -20.36 20.29 64.86
N ILE A 118 -19.36 21.11 64.52
CA ILE A 118 -18.25 21.44 65.41
C ILE A 118 -18.72 22.55 66.36
N LYS A 119 -18.68 22.28 67.66
CA LYS A 119 -19.18 23.21 68.68
C LYS A 119 -18.14 24.23 69.12
N LYS A 120 -16.90 23.78 69.38
CA LYS A 120 -15.77 24.63 69.75
C LYS A 120 -14.89 24.94 68.54
N GLN A 121 -15.43 25.70 67.59
CA GLN A 121 -14.76 26.02 66.33
C GLN A 121 -13.50 26.87 66.51
N GLU A 122 -13.48 27.65 67.59
CA GLU A 122 -12.42 28.56 68.01
C GLU A 122 -11.29 27.90 68.80
N ASP A 123 -11.37 26.60 69.10
CA ASP A 123 -10.36 25.92 69.91
C ASP A 123 -9.00 25.86 69.20
N PHE A 124 -8.01 26.57 69.76
CA PHE A 124 -6.64 26.65 69.26
C PHE A 124 -5.74 25.52 69.81
N GLU A 125 -6.10 24.97 70.97
CA GLU A 125 -5.28 23.98 71.68
C GLU A 125 -5.46 22.60 71.05
N ALA A 126 -6.69 22.23 70.71
CA ALA A 126 -7.02 20.96 70.08
C ALA A 126 -6.19 20.68 68.82
N VAL A 127 -6.01 21.69 67.97
CA VAL A 127 -5.21 21.57 66.73
C VAL A 127 -3.74 21.30 67.06
N SER A 128 -3.17 22.09 67.98
CA SER A 128 -1.77 21.95 68.41
C SER A 128 -1.49 20.60 69.07
N VAL A 129 -2.41 20.12 69.92
CA VAL A 129 -2.32 18.82 70.60
C VAL A 129 -2.36 17.66 69.60
N VAL A 130 -3.20 17.74 68.57
CA VAL A 130 -3.31 16.66 67.59
C VAL A 130 -2.17 16.70 66.58
N MET A 131 -1.87 17.87 66.03
CA MET A 131 -0.96 18.02 64.87
C MET A 131 0.51 18.20 65.28
N LEU A 132 0.79 18.92 66.37
CA LEU A 132 2.14 19.37 66.75
C LEU A 132 2.69 18.68 67.99
N ASN A 133 1.95 17.77 68.62
CA ASN A 133 2.42 17.02 69.77
C ASN A 133 3.72 16.26 69.43
N PRO A 134 4.82 16.46 70.19
CA PRO A 134 6.12 15.84 69.92
C PRO A 134 6.09 14.31 69.88
N VAL A 135 5.16 13.68 70.61
CA VAL A 135 5.06 12.22 70.72
C VAL A 135 4.36 11.63 69.49
N SER A 136 3.20 12.18 69.11
CA SER A 136 2.41 11.65 67.99
C SER A 136 2.92 12.14 66.63
N SER A 137 3.43 13.38 66.58
CA SER A 137 4.00 14.05 65.40
C SER A 137 3.12 13.91 64.15
N GLN A 138 1.80 14.04 64.29
CA GLN A 138 0.86 13.77 63.19
C GLN A 138 1.04 14.73 62.01
N GLY A 139 1.33 16.01 62.26
CA GLY A 139 1.62 16.99 61.22
C GLY A 139 2.85 16.61 60.39
N ARG A 140 3.93 16.19 61.04
CA ARG A 140 5.13 15.67 60.35
C ARG A 140 4.82 14.43 59.51
N ARG A 141 4.05 13.49 60.07
CA ARG A 141 3.61 12.28 59.35
C ARG A 141 2.76 12.61 58.13
N LEU A 142 1.88 13.60 58.23
CA LEU A 142 1.09 14.08 57.10
C LEU A 142 2.00 14.64 56.01
N ARG A 143 2.93 15.52 56.37
CA ARG A 143 3.92 16.08 55.43
C ARG A 143 4.72 15.00 54.71
N GLU A 144 5.27 14.04 55.45
CA GLU A 144 6.05 12.95 54.86
C GLU A 144 5.21 12.09 53.91
N ARG A 145 3.95 11.81 54.27
CA ARG A 145 3.04 11.04 53.40
C ARG A 145 2.67 11.80 52.13
N ILE A 146 2.42 13.11 52.22
CA ILE A 146 2.21 13.98 51.05
C ILE A 146 3.45 13.98 50.16
N GLY A 147 4.65 14.11 50.74
CA GLY A 147 5.91 14.08 50.00
C GLY A 147 6.15 12.77 49.26
N ARG A 148 5.87 11.62 49.90
CA ARG A 148 5.96 10.29 49.26
C ARG A 148 4.95 10.12 48.14
N TYR A 149 3.70 10.56 48.37
CA TYR A 149 2.64 10.52 47.37
C TYR A 149 2.99 11.38 46.14
N ARG A 150 3.45 12.62 46.37
CA ARG A 150 3.94 13.51 45.31
C ARG A 150 5.06 12.87 44.50
N ALA A 151 6.06 12.28 45.15
CA ALA A 151 7.18 11.63 44.46
C ALA A 151 6.71 10.48 43.56
N MET A 152 5.78 9.65 44.05
CA MET A 152 5.16 8.57 43.28
C MET A 152 4.42 9.11 42.04
N LEU A 153 3.61 10.17 42.18
CA LEU A 153 2.86 10.73 41.05
C LEU A 153 3.77 11.37 39.99
N VAL A 154 4.84 12.04 40.43
CA VAL A 154 5.82 12.67 39.52
C VAL A 154 6.61 11.62 38.74
N ASP A 155 6.96 10.49 39.36
CA ASP A 155 7.62 9.36 38.70
C ASP A 155 6.73 8.73 37.61
N MET A 156 5.41 8.66 37.87
CA MET A 156 4.42 8.13 36.93
C MET A 156 4.00 9.12 35.83
N THR A 157 4.47 10.37 35.88
CA THR A 157 4.05 11.43 34.96
C THR A 157 5.23 11.92 34.14
N ASP A 158 5.17 11.86 32.81
CA ASP A 158 6.25 12.32 31.92
C ASP A 158 6.13 13.80 31.51
N ASP A 159 4.91 14.30 31.50
CA ASP A 159 4.57 15.65 31.07
C ASP A 159 5.09 16.69 32.06
N SER A 160 5.95 17.60 31.58
CA SER A 160 6.61 18.60 32.42
C SER A 160 5.64 19.61 33.03
N ALA A 161 4.58 19.98 32.32
CA ALA A 161 3.56 20.90 32.82
C ALA A 161 2.74 20.23 33.93
N LYS A 162 2.27 19.00 33.70
CA LYS A 162 1.51 18.26 34.73
C LYS A 162 2.34 17.96 35.97
N ARG A 163 3.63 17.63 35.82
CA ARG A 163 4.55 17.48 36.96
C ARG A 163 4.65 18.77 37.78
N ALA A 164 4.72 19.91 37.12
CA ALA A 164 4.78 21.21 37.80
C ALA A 164 3.50 21.48 38.59
N ASP A 165 2.33 21.22 37.99
CA ASP A 165 1.02 21.39 38.64
C ASP A 165 0.86 20.48 39.86
N ILE A 166 1.22 19.19 39.74
CA ILE A 166 1.20 18.22 40.86
C ILE A 166 2.15 18.65 41.98
N THR A 167 3.36 19.11 41.62
CA THR A 167 4.37 19.54 42.58
C THR A 167 3.93 20.79 43.35
N ALA A 168 3.32 21.75 42.65
CA ALA A 168 2.78 22.97 43.24
C ALA A 168 1.58 22.71 44.15
N ALA A 169 0.64 21.84 43.72
CA ALA A 169 -0.54 21.49 44.51
C ALA A 169 -0.17 20.78 45.81
N LEU A 170 0.84 19.91 45.78
CA LEU A 170 1.32 19.12 46.93
C LEU A 170 2.62 19.69 47.53
N ALA A 171 2.81 21.01 47.46
CA ALA A 171 3.97 21.66 48.06
C ALA A 171 3.90 21.61 49.58
N THR A 172 4.99 21.16 50.21
CA THR A 172 5.12 21.05 51.67
C THR A 172 6.43 21.68 52.16
N ASP A 173 6.87 22.73 51.47
CA ASP A 173 8.11 23.43 51.78
C ASP A 173 7.96 24.26 53.07
N ALA A 174 9.08 24.51 53.75
CA ALA A 174 9.10 25.30 54.96
C ALA A 174 8.59 26.73 54.68
N VAL A 175 7.76 27.26 55.60
CA VAL A 175 7.07 28.53 55.40
C VAL A 175 7.85 29.66 56.07
N ALA A 176 8.05 30.77 55.37
CA ALA A 176 8.64 31.97 55.94
C ALA A 176 7.65 32.65 56.89
N GLN A 177 8.04 32.85 58.15
CA GLN A 177 7.19 33.51 59.14
C GLN A 177 7.30 35.03 58.97
N LYS A 178 6.16 35.74 58.83
CA LYS A 178 6.17 37.21 58.70
C LYS A 178 6.84 37.85 59.93
N GLY A 179 7.98 38.51 59.72
CA GLY A 179 8.73 39.20 60.76
C GLY A 179 9.90 38.41 61.39
N SER A 180 10.19 37.19 60.93
CA SER A 180 11.35 36.39 61.36
C SER A 180 12.22 35.99 60.16
N ALA A 181 13.53 35.93 60.36
CA ALA A 181 14.49 35.46 59.34
C ALA A 181 14.57 33.93 59.25
N MET A 182 13.90 33.20 60.15
CA MET A 182 13.89 31.73 60.18
C MET A 182 12.60 31.19 59.57
N SER A 183 12.71 30.19 58.68
CA SER A 183 11.56 29.42 58.22
C SER A 183 11.11 28.43 59.27
N VAL A 184 9.81 28.24 59.41
CA VAL A 184 9.21 27.19 60.25
C VAL A 184 8.85 25.98 59.41
N ASP A 185 8.86 24.80 60.04
CA ASP A 185 8.36 23.58 59.41
C ASP A 185 6.92 23.78 58.93
N TRP A 186 6.56 23.15 57.80
CA TRP A 186 5.26 23.33 57.14
C TRP A 186 4.09 23.02 58.09
N GLU A 187 4.19 21.95 58.88
CA GLU A 187 3.16 21.60 59.86
C GLU A 187 2.98 22.68 60.93
N THR A 188 4.07 23.25 61.46
CA THR A 188 4.00 24.32 62.46
C THR A 188 3.40 25.58 61.84
N GLY A 189 3.82 25.95 60.63
CA GLY A 189 3.30 27.14 59.95
C GLY A 189 1.81 27.07 59.61
N LEU A 190 1.25 25.87 59.42
CA LEU A 190 -0.17 25.68 59.07
C LEU A 190 -1.08 25.45 60.28
N PHE A 191 -0.57 24.83 61.35
CA PHE A 191 -1.41 24.33 62.44
C PHE A 191 -1.17 25.02 63.79
N ASP A 192 -0.05 25.74 63.96
CA ASP A 192 0.21 26.50 65.19
C ASP A 192 -0.73 27.72 65.28
N GLY A 193 -1.33 27.94 66.46
CA GLY A 193 -2.25 29.05 66.69
C GLY A 193 -3.47 29.10 65.76
N THR A 194 -3.84 27.98 65.13
CA THR A 194 -4.94 27.91 64.16
C THR A 194 -6.21 27.38 64.82
N PRO A 195 -7.38 28.05 64.68
CA PRO A 195 -8.65 27.54 65.20
C PRO A 195 -9.03 26.19 64.59
N ALA A 196 -9.75 25.35 65.34
CA ALA A 196 -10.21 24.04 64.90
C ALA A 196 -10.90 24.05 63.52
N ILE A 197 -11.85 24.97 63.28
CA ILE A 197 -12.56 25.06 61.99
C ILE A 197 -11.62 25.42 60.83
N ALA A 198 -10.63 26.28 61.07
CA ALA A 198 -9.66 26.69 60.06
C ALA A 198 -8.71 25.53 59.72
N ALA A 199 -8.24 24.78 60.72
CA ALA A 199 -7.41 23.59 60.50
C ALA A 199 -8.16 22.52 59.69
N ILE A 200 -9.44 22.28 60.01
CA ILE A 200 -10.30 21.34 59.27
C ILE A 200 -10.48 21.82 57.82
N THR A 201 -10.66 23.12 57.61
CA THR A 201 -10.76 23.72 56.27
C THR A 201 -9.46 23.52 55.47
N LEU A 202 -8.30 23.72 56.09
CA LEU A 202 -6.99 23.46 55.48
C LEU A 202 -6.80 21.99 55.12
N LEU A 203 -7.21 21.07 56.00
CA LEU A 203 -7.19 19.63 55.71
C LEU A 203 -8.16 19.26 54.56
N SER A 204 -9.33 19.89 54.48
CA SER A 204 -10.25 19.75 53.34
C SER A 204 -9.66 20.29 52.04
N LYS A 205 -8.84 21.36 52.09
CA LYS A 205 -8.09 21.87 50.94
C LYS A 205 -7.00 20.87 50.52
N ILE A 206 -6.25 20.31 51.46
CA ILE A 206 -5.25 19.26 51.17
C ILE A 206 -5.92 18.04 50.51
N GLN A 207 -7.11 17.64 50.97
CA GLN A 207 -7.93 16.62 50.32
C GLN A 207 -8.28 16.96 48.87
N ASN A 208 -8.55 18.23 48.58
CA ASN A 208 -8.77 18.72 47.23
C ASN A 208 -7.52 18.58 46.37
N ASP A 209 -6.36 19.02 46.88
CA ASP A 209 -5.08 18.93 46.17
C ASP A 209 -4.70 17.47 45.86
N ILE A 210 -4.95 16.55 46.81
CA ILE A 210 -4.73 15.11 46.63
C ILE A 210 -5.60 14.57 45.49
N ARG A 211 -6.91 14.91 45.46
CA ARG A 211 -7.80 14.49 44.37
C ARG A 211 -7.45 15.17 43.05
N PHE A 212 -7.03 16.42 43.06
CA PHE A 212 -6.56 17.11 41.86
C PHE A 212 -5.33 16.42 41.26
N ALA A 213 -4.32 16.15 42.08
CA ALA A 213 -3.10 15.46 41.65
C ALA A 213 -3.37 14.05 41.10
N GLU A 214 -4.25 13.29 41.77
CA GLU A 214 -4.76 12.02 41.25
C GLU A 214 -5.38 12.18 39.85
N GLY A 215 -6.27 13.17 39.67
CA GLY A 215 -6.95 13.40 38.41
C GLY A 215 -6.00 13.73 37.26
N GLU A 216 -4.97 14.53 37.52
CA GLU A 216 -3.95 14.87 36.52
C GLU A 216 -3.11 13.66 36.10
N THR A 217 -2.68 12.85 37.08
CA THR A 217 -1.95 11.61 36.81
C THR A 217 -2.83 10.60 36.07
N LEU A 218 -4.07 10.36 36.50
CA LEU A 218 -5.00 9.45 35.81
C LEU A 218 -5.26 9.90 34.36
N THR A 219 -5.48 11.20 34.14
CA THR A 219 -5.68 11.76 32.79
C THR A 219 -4.44 11.57 31.92
N HIS A 220 -3.25 11.71 32.50
CA HIS A 220 -2.01 11.47 31.77
C HIS A 220 -1.81 9.99 31.42
N LEU A 221 -2.06 9.08 32.37
CA LEU A 221 -1.99 7.64 32.11
C LEU A 221 -2.95 7.24 31.00
N LEU A 222 -4.17 7.80 30.99
CA LEU A 222 -5.13 7.59 29.90
C LEU A 222 -4.59 8.09 28.55
N SER A 223 -3.97 9.28 28.50
CA SER A 223 -3.41 9.80 27.25
C SER A 223 -2.27 8.94 26.68
N LYS A 224 -1.55 8.22 27.54
CA LYS A 224 -0.48 7.29 27.12
C LYS A 224 -1.03 6.02 26.51
N VAL A 225 -2.25 5.62 26.87
CA VAL A 225 -2.92 4.49 26.22
C VAL A 225 -3.23 4.83 24.76
N ASP A 226 -3.70 6.05 24.49
CA ASP A 226 -4.03 6.47 23.12
C ASP A 226 -2.79 6.81 22.28
N ALA A 227 -1.69 7.24 22.92
CA ALA A 227 -0.48 7.67 22.23
C ALA A 227 0.20 6.58 21.39
N GLY A 228 -0.05 5.29 21.63
CA GLY A 228 0.55 4.19 20.87
C GLY A 228 -0.18 3.80 19.58
N ASP A 229 -1.29 4.45 19.23
CA ASP A 229 -2.00 4.13 17.97
C ASP A 229 -1.46 4.96 16.80
N LEU A 230 -1.21 4.26 15.68
CA LEU A 230 -0.96 4.90 14.40
C LEU A 230 -2.14 5.83 14.10
N ARG A 231 -1.87 7.13 13.96
CA ARG A 231 -2.92 8.11 13.70
C ARG A 231 -3.39 7.99 12.27
N VAL A 232 -4.49 7.25 12.08
CA VAL A 232 -5.16 7.17 10.78
C VAL A 232 -5.79 8.53 10.49
N ASN A 233 -5.36 9.18 9.42
CA ASN A 233 -5.93 10.44 8.96
C ASN A 233 -6.53 10.36 7.55
N SER A 234 -6.25 9.28 6.82
CA SER A 234 -6.79 9.03 5.48
C SER A 234 -7.24 7.57 5.35
N LEU A 235 -8.45 7.39 4.84
CA LEU A 235 -9.03 6.08 4.52
C LEU A 235 -9.30 6.05 3.02
N ASN A 236 -8.57 5.18 2.31
CA ASN A 236 -8.70 5.05 0.87
C ASN A 236 -9.02 3.60 0.51
N ALA A 237 -9.97 3.39 -0.40
CA ALA A 237 -10.26 2.08 -0.95
C ALA A 237 -9.34 1.82 -2.15
N PHE A 238 -8.69 0.66 -2.15
CA PHE A 238 -7.84 0.19 -3.24
C PHE A 238 -8.40 -1.10 -3.82
N VAL A 239 -8.30 -1.22 -5.15
CA VAL A 239 -8.68 -2.43 -5.88
C VAL A 239 -7.40 -3.09 -6.37
N ILE A 240 -7.19 -4.34 -5.97
CA ILE A 240 -6.03 -5.16 -6.31
C ILE A 240 -6.49 -6.24 -7.30
N PRO A 241 -6.40 -5.99 -8.62
CA PRO A 241 -6.75 -6.99 -9.61
C PRO A 241 -5.72 -8.11 -9.70
N GLN A 242 -6.18 -9.34 -9.91
CA GLN A 242 -5.30 -10.47 -10.28
C GLN A 242 -4.64 -10.23 -11.65
N SER A 243 -5.38 -9.68 -12.61
CA SER A 243 -4.85 -9.19 -13.90
C SER A 243 -5.60 -7.93 -14.34
N ARG A 244 -4.86 -6.95 -14.87
CA ARG A 244 -5.45 -5.74 -15.48
C ARG A 244 -5.89 -5.94 -16.93
N ASN A 245 -5.43 -7.01 -17.58
CA ASN A 245 -5.77 -7.36 -18.95
C ASN A 245 -6.56 -8.68 -18.96
N VAL A 246 -7.80 -8.64 -19.45
CA VAL A 246 -8.68 -9.82 -19.54
C VAL A 246 -9.23 -9.96 -20.96
N MET A 247 -9.42 -11.18 -21.44
CA MET A 247 -10.05 -11.43 -22.74
C MET A 247 -11.58 -11.35 -22.62
N ARG A 248 -12.23 -11.14 -23.76
CA ARG A 248 -13.70 -11.14 -23.82
C ARG A 248 -14.23 -12.55 -23.49
N GLY A 249 -14.99 -12.67 -22.40
CA GLY A 249 -15.52 -13.94 -21.93
C GLY A 249 -14.84 -14.47 -20.66
N ASP A 250 -13.69 -13.90 -20.29
CA ASP A 250 -13.03 -14.19 -19.01
C ASP A 250 -13.66 -13.41 -17.85
N SER A 251 -13.48 -13.95 -16.64
CA SER A 251 -13.88 -13.28 -15.39
C SER A 251 -12.79 -12.34 -14.89
N TYR A 252 -13.14 -11.07 -14.66
CA TYR A 252 -12.28 -10.15 -13.93
C TYR A 252 -12.38 -10.40 -12.42
N SER A 253 -11.26 -10.75 -11.79
CA SER A 253 -11.17 -11.01 -10.34
C SER A 253 -10.25 -9.98 -9.69
N ALA A 254 -10.74 -9.34 -8.62
CA ALA A 254 -10.01 -8.33 -7.88
C ALA A 254 -10.43 -8.30 -6.41
N ASP A 255 -9.48 -8.06 -5.52
CA ASP A 255 -9.73 -7.84 -4.10
C ASP A 255 -9.90 -6.34 -3.84
N ILE A 256 -10.91 -5.98 -3.06
CA ILE A 256 -11.16 -4.59 -2.65
C ILE A 256 -10.75 -4.45 -1.19
N VAL A 257 -9.76 -3.62 -0.92
CA VAL A 257 -9.21 -3.41 0.42
C VAL A 257 -9.36 -1.95 0.84
N LEU A 258 -9.65 -1.74 2.13
CA LEU A 258 -9.61 -0.42 2.73
C LEU A 258 -8.23 -0.21 3.36
N ALA A 259 -7.48 0.76 2.89
CA ALA A 259 -6.21 1.15 3.48
C ALA A 259 -6.39 2.36 4.39
N ALA A 260 -5.97 2.20 5.63
CA ALA A 260 -5.82 3.27 6.60
C ALA A 260 -4.37 3.78 6.55
N VAL A 261 -4.19 5.04 6.18
CA VAL A 261 -2.86 5.66 5.99
C VAL A 261 -2.73 6.85 6.93
N ASP A 262 -1.55 7.01 7.51
CA ASP A 262 -1.11 8.24 8.15
C ASP A 262 -0.30 9.06 7.14
N THR A 263 -0.87 10.16 6.63
CA THR A 263 -0.17 11.05 5.69
C THR A 263 0.89 11.93 6.34
N THR A 264 0.92 12.03 7.68
CA THR A 264 1.91 12.85 8.39
C THR A 264 3.21 12.11 8.66
N ARG A 265 3.17 10.78 8.82
CA ARG A 265 4.35 9.94 9.03
C ARG A 265 4.46 8.89 7.94
N LEU A 266 5.14 9.24 6.86
CA LEU A 266 5.40 8.32 5.77
C LEU A 266 6.45 7.27 6.20
N PRO A 267 6.17 5.97 6.01
CA PRO A 267 7.10 4.91 6.36
C PRO A 267 8.35 4.92 5.47
N ALA A 268 9.44 4.34 5.97
CA ALA A 268 10.61 4.07 5.16
C ALA A 268 10.37 2.81 4.32
N ILE A 269 10.54 2.92 3.00
CA ILE A 269 10.26 1.81 2.07
C ILE A 269 11.59 1.33 1.48
N TYR A 270 11.76 0.01 1.50
CA TYR A 270 12.91 -0.67 0.94
C TYR A 270 12.45 -1.65 -0.14
N MET A 271 13.12 -1.65 -1.28
CA MET A 271 12.88 -2.57 -2.38
C MET A 271 14.23 -3.08 -2.89
N ASP A 272 14.36 -4.39 -3.01
CA ASP A 272 15.60 -5.08 -3.43
C ASP A 272 16.86 -4.62 -2.66
N GLY A 273 16.68 -4.34 -1.35
CA GLY A 273 17.75 -3.91 -0.45
C GLY A 273 18.10 -2.41 -0.50
N VAL A 274 17.45 -1.62 -1.38
CA VAL A 274 17.68 -0.18 -1.51
C VAL A 274 16.53 0.61 -0.91
N ARG A 275 16.84 1.65 -0.14
CA ARG A 275 15.84 2.58 0.39
C ARG A 275 15.33 3.51 -0.71
N LEU A 276 14.03 3.56 -0.90
CA LEU A 276 13.38 4.41 -1.89
C LEU A 276 13.31 5.86 -1.40
N ALA A 277 13.59 6.81 -2.30
CA ALA A 277 13.48 8.24 -2.01
C ALA A 277 12.00 8.66 -1.90
N GLY A 278 11.70 9.59 -0.97
CA GLY A 278 10.39 9.85 -0.38
C GLY A 278 9.28 10.43 -1.27
N ASN A 279 8.89 9.73 -2.33
CA ASN A 279 7.72 10.05 -3.17
C ASN A 279 6.45 9.29 -2.73
N GLY A 280 6.20 9.18 -1.43
CA GLY A 280 4.95 8.58 -0.93
C GLY A 280 4.70 7.13 -1.36
N GLY A 281 5.76 6.36 -1.61
CA GLY A 281 5.66 4.96 -2.05
C GLY A 281 5.39 4.73 -3.54
N HIS A 282 5.46 5.78 -4.38
CA HIS A 282 5.38 5.62 -5.83
C HIS A 282 6.72 5.17 -6.43
N ILE A 283 6.68 4.22 -7.37
CA ILE A 283 7.86 3.62 -8.00
C ILE A 283 7.61 3.46 -9.49
N ASP A 284 8.55 3.94 -10.30
CA ASP A 284 8.55 3.76 -11.75
C ASP A 284 9.74 2.89 -12.17
N ILE A 285 9.47 1.64 -12.54
CA ILE A 285 10.49 0.68 -13.00
C ILE A 285 10.39 0.55 -14.53
N PRO A 286 11.45 0.83 -15.30
CA PRO A 286 11.42 0.65 -16.75
C PRO A 286 11.37 -0.84 -17.13
N ALA A 287 10.37 -1.21 -17.93
CA ALA A 287 10.18 -2.56 -18.43
C ALA A 287 11.06 -2.85 -19.66
N MET A 288 12.24 -3.44 -19.45
CA MET A 288 13.26 -3.59 -20.50
C MET A 288 13.25 -4.95 -21.22
N SER A 289 12.85 -6.03 -20.54
CA SER A 289 12.85 -7.39 -21.10
C SER A 289 11.48 -8.07 -20.93
N PRO A 290 11.04 -8.87 -21.92
CA PRO A 290 9.80 -9.64 -21.80
C PRO A 290 9.91 -10.70 -20.70
N GLY A 291 8.77 -11.04 -20.09
CA GLY A 291 8.67 -12.08 -19.07
C GLY A 291 8.07 -11.61 -17.75
N LEU A 292 7.99 -12.52 -16.78
CA LEU A 292 7.54 -12.25 -15.41
C LEU A 292 8.70 -11.65 -14.61
N HIS A 293 8.45 -10.52 -13.97
CA HIS A 293 9.37 -9.82 -13.08
C HIS A 293 8.77 -9.77 -11.68
N THR A 294 9.59 -10.08 -10.69
CA THR A 294 9.20 -10.08 -9.27
C THR A 294 10.17 -9.21 -8.49
N HIS A 295 9.63 -8.33 -7.65
CA HIS A 295 10.42 -7.56 -6.70
C HIS A 295 10.07 -7.97 -5.28
N SER A 296 11.00 -7.75 -4.35
CA SER A 296 10.76 -7.99 -2.93
C SER A 296 11.15 -6.76 -2.13
N GLY A 297 10.40 -6.49 -1.07
CA GLY A 297 10.63 -5.30 -0.27
C GLY A 297 9.88 -5.33 1.05
N TYR A 298 10.06 -4.27 1.81
CA TYR A 298 9.36 -4.09 3.08
C TYR A 298 9.16 -2.61 3.40
N LEU A 299 8.11 -2.34 4.18
CA LEU A 299 7.87 -1.05 4.83
C LEU A 299 8.32 -1.13 6.29
N GLU A 300 9.04 -0.13 6.74
CA GLU A 300 9.35 0.11 8.16
C GLU A 300 8.49 1.27 8.68
N VAL A 301 7.65 0.98 9.66
CA VAL A 301 6.75 1.92 10.31
C VAL A 301 7.24 2.17 11.73
N THR A 302 7.62 3.40 12.05
CA THR A 302 8.01 3.81 13.40
C THR A 302 6.77 4.26 14.17
N HIS A 303 6.49 3.59 15.29
CA HIS A 303 5.40 3.92 16.20
C HIS A 303 5.79 5.05 17.15
N ASP A 304 4.80 5.67 17.77
CA ASP A 304 4.97 6.74 18.77
C ASP A 304 5.75 6.29 20.01
N ASP A 305 5.75 4.98 20.31
CA ASP A 305 6.54 4.38 21.40
C ASP A 305 8.02 4.15 21.03
N GLY A 306 8.42 4.50 19.80
CA GLY A 306 9.77 4.33 19.28
C GLY A 306 10.06 2.94 18.72
N THR A 307 9.12 2.00 18.79
CA THR A 307 9.26 0.67 18.17
C THR A 307 9.01 0.73 16.66
N VAL A 308 9.66 -0.16 15.91
CA VAL A 308 9.53 -0.23 14.45
C VAL A 308 8.88 -1.57 14.07
N SER A 309 7.77 -1.54 13.33
CA SER A 309 7.25 -2.74 12.66
C SER A 309 7.73 -2.81 11.22
N ARG A 310 7.94 -4.05 10.75
CA ARG A 310 8.27 -4.36 9.37
C ARG A 310 7.10 -5.09 8.71
N HIS A 311 6.73 -4.65 7.51
CA HIS A 311 5.69 -5.27 6.68
C HIS A 311 6.26 -5.61 5.30
N GLU A 312 6.33 -6.89 4.97
CA GLU A 312 6.91 -7.37 3.71
C GLU A 312 5.91 -7.31 2.56
N PHE A 313 6.41 -7.11 1.34
CA PHE A 313 5.65 -7.19 0.10
C PHE A 313 6.47 -7.81 -1.03
N SER A 314 5.79 -8.44 -1.98
CA SER A 314 6.42 -8.94 -3.21
C SER A 314 5.49 -8.78 -4.41
N PRO A 315 5.53 -7.62 -5.11
CA PRO A 315 4.76 -7.42 -6.32
C PRO A 315 5.37 -8.19 -7.49
N GLU A 316 4.50 -8.66 -8.36
CA GLU A 316 4.86 -9.23 -9.65
C GLU A 316 4.25 -8.42 -10.80
N TYR A 317 4.97 -8.31 -11.91
CA TYR A 317 4.45 -7.73 -13.14
C TYR A 317 5.00 -8.48 -14.36
N THR A 318 4.21 -8.58 -15.42
CA THR A 318 4.63 -9.25 -16.66
C THR A 318 4.83 -8.23 -17.76
N VAL A 319 5.97 -8.28 -18.43
CA VAL A 319 6.29 -7.47 -19.59
C VAL A 319 6.02 -8.29 -20.85
N VAL A 320 5.19 -7.76 -21.73
CA VAL A 320 4.85 -8.37 -23.02
C VAL A 320 5.46 -7.56 -24.15
N GLU A 321 5.96 -8.24 -25.18
CA GLU A 321 6.42 -7.55 -26.39
C GLU A 321 5.24 -6.90 -27.11
N PRO A 322 5.38 -5.64 -27.55
CA PRO A 322 4.38 -5.02 -28.39
C PRO A 322 4.32 -5.78 -29.72
N SER A 323 3.17 -6.38 -30.01
CA SER A 323 2.91 -7.04 -31.30
C SER A 323 1.84 -6.29 -32.07
N ALA A 324 2.09 -6.07 -33.35
CA ALA A 324 1.12 -5.52 -34.29
C ALA A 324 1.03 -6.48 -35.47
N THR A 325 -0.19 -6.91 -35.81
CA THR A 325 -0.42 -7.73 -37.00
C THR A 325 -0.61 -6.80 -38.19
N VAL A 326 0.41 -6.71 -39.05
CA VAL A 326 0.32 -6.00 -40.33
C VAL A 326 0.13 -7.04 -41.42
N SER A 327 -1.09 -7.20 -41.91
CA SER A 327 -1.43 -8.13 -42.99
C SER A 327 -1.98 -7.38 -44.20
N ALA A 328 -1.42 -7.64 -45.38
CA ALA A 328 -1.98 -7.14 -46.63
C ALA A 328 -3.28 -7.90 -46.96
N THR A 329 -4.40 -7.20 -47.06
CA THR A 329 -5.74 -7.80 -47.27
C THR A 329 -5.85 -8.60 -48.57
N MET A 330 -5.09 -8.23 -49.60
CA MET A 330 -5.06 -8.95 -50.89
C MET A 330 -4.21 -10.23 -50.86
N MET A 331 -3.45 -10.48 -49.79
CA MET A 331 -2.57 -11.66 -49.66
C MET A 331 -3.25 -12.85 -48.98
N ASN A 332 -4.55 -12.75 -48.64
CA ASN A 332 -5.34 -13.85 -48.07
C ASN A 332 -5.71 -14.88 -49.14
N VAL A 333 -4.70 -15.46 -49.80
CA VAL A 333 -4.83 -16.39 -50.91
C VAL A 333 -4.03 -17.66 -50.64
N PHE A 334 -4.65 -18.82 -50.87
CA PHE A 334 -3.94 -20.08 -50.99
C PHE A 334 -3.98 -20.61 -52.41
N TYR A 335 -2.90 -21.28 -52.81
CA TYR A 335 -2.83 -21.97 -54.08
C TYR A 335 -3.21 -23.44 -53.89
N ALA A 336 -4.16 -23.90 -54.70
CA ALA A 336 -4.55 -25.31 -54.72
C ALA A 336 -3.41 -26.19 -55.25
N GLY A 337 -3.33 -27.41 -54.71
CA GLY A 337 -2.38 -28.43 -55.19
C GLY A 337 -0.95 -28.31 -54.66
N ILE A 338 -0.65 -27.28 -53.85
CA ILE A 338 0.66 -27.13 -53.18
C ILE A 338 0.49 -26.89 -51.67
N ASP A 339 1.61 -27.02 -50.96
CA ASP A 339 1.70 -26.72 -49.54
C ASP A 339 1.84 -25.21 -49.33
N ASN A 340 0.89 -24.61 -48.62
CA ASN A 340 0.89 -23.19 -48.29
C ASN A 340 1.30 -23.03 -46.82
N PRO A 341 2.53 -22.55 -46.51
CA PRO A 341 2.95 -22.33 -45.13
C PRO A 341 2.17 -21.16 -44.50
N VAL A 342 1.75 -21.32 -43.25
CA VAL A 342 0.99 -20.35 -42.48
C VAL A 342 1.57 -20.26 -41.07
N ASP A 343 1.74 -19.05 -40.57
CA ASP A 343 2.06 -18.81 -39.16
C ASP A 343 0.79 -18.37 -38.41
N ILE A 344 0.54 -18.98 -37.25
CA ILE A 344 -0.64 -18.70 -36.42
C ILE A 344 -0.15 -18.48 -35.00
N SER A 345 -0.25 -17.23 -34.54
CA SER A 345 0.06 -16.83 -33.17
C SER A 345 -1.16 -16.18 -32.52
N VAL A 346 -1.35 -16.48 -31.24
CA VAL A 346 -2.37 -15.84 -30.39
C VAL A 346 -1.64 -15.11 -29.28
N PRO A 347 -1.81 -13.79 -29.13
CA PRO A 347 -1.15 -13.04 -28.07
C PRO A 347 -1.43 -13.63 -26.69
N SER A 348 -0.39 -13.71 -25.86
CA SER A 348 -0.48 -14.20 -24.47
C SER A 348 -0.87 -15.68 -24.31
N VAL A 349 -0.81 -16.48 -25.38
CA VAL A 349 -1.05 -17.94 -25.35
C VAL A 349 0.19 -18.66 -25.90
N GLU A 350 0.64 -19.69 -25.18
CA GLU A 350 1.78 -20.49 -25.62
C GLU A 350 1.47 -21.21 -26.94
N PRO A 351 2.41 -21.32 -27.91
CA PRO A 351 2.15 -21.96 -29.20
C PRO A 351 1.63 -23.41 -29.11
N SER A 352 1.96 -24.12 -28.03
CA SER A 352 1.49 -25.48 -27.74
C SER A 352 0.00 -25.54 -27.38
N ALA A 353 -0.54 -24.47 -26.78
CA ALA A 353 -1.95 -24.31 -26.40
C ALA A 353 -2.83 -23.77 -27.54
N VAL A 354 -2.24 -23.45 -28.70
CA VAL A 354 -2.96 -23.02 -29.90
C VAL A 354 -3.26 -24.20 -30.81
N SER A 355 -4.53 -24.35 -31.18
CA SER A 355 -5.03 -25.34 -32.13
C SER A 355 -5.75 -24.64 -33.28
N ALA A 356 -5.63 -25.16 -34.50
CA ALA A 356 -6.27 -24.59 -35.66
C ALA A 356 -6.87 -25.67 -36.55
N THR A 357 -7.99 -25.35 -37.18
CA THR A 357 -8.69 -26.22 -38.14
C THR A 357 -9.03 -25.44 -39.40
N MET A 358 -9.19 -26.13 -40.53
CA MET A 358 -9.50 -25.50 -41.82
C MET A 358 -10.64 -26.23 -42.53
N THR A 359 -11.52 -25.49 -43.19
CA THR A 359 -12.55 -26.04 -44.08
C THR A 359 -12.00 -26.24 -45.51
N GLY A 360 -12.56 -27.15 -46.30
CA GLY A 360 -12.24 -27.26 -47.72
C GLY A 360 -10.82 -27.76 -48.06
N GLY A 361 -10.14 -28.46 -47.13
CA GLY A 361 -8.82 -29.06 -47.34
C GLY A 361 -8.23 -29.59 -46.03
N THR A 362 -6.91 -29.66 -45.94
CA THR A 362 -6.19 -30.07 -44.73
C THR A 362 -5.31 -28.95 -44.18
N LEU A 363 -5.23 -28.85 -42.85
CA LEU A 363 -4.30 -27.98 -42.14
C LEU A 363 -3.52 -28.84 -41.14
N SER A 364 -2.20 -28.91 -41.30
CA SER A 364 -1.33 -29.74 -40.47
C SER A 364 -0.20 -28.92 -39.86
N ARG A 365 0.17 -29.24 -38.61
CA ARG A 365 1.27 -28.58 -37.91
C ARG A 365 2.60 -29.03 -38.50
N SER A 366 3.50 -28.09 -38.78
CA SER A 366 4.84 -28.35 -39.31
C SER A 366 5.86 -27.48 -38.57
N GLY A 367 6.57 -28.09 -37.61
CA GLY A 367 7.49 -27.37 -36.73
C GLY A 367 6.77 -26.31 -35.87
N ARG A 368 7.19 -25.04 -35.99
CA ARG A 368 6.57 -23.89 -35.30
C ARG A 368 5.38 -23.30 -36.05
N GLY A 369 5.17 -23.65 -37.32
CA GLY A 369 4.09 -23.15 -38.16
C GLY A 369 3.09 -24.23 -38.56
N TRP A 370 2.28 -23.91 -39.56
CA TRP A 370 1.23 -24.75 -40.13
C TRP A 370 1.38 -24.81 -41.64
N VAL A 371 0.86 -25.88 -42.25
CA VAL A 371 0.80 -26.05 -43.70
C VAL A 371 -0.65 -26.29 -44.09
N ALA A 372 -1.18 -25.38 -44.92
CA ALA A 372 -2.52 -25.45 -45.48
C ALA A 372 -2.47 -26.03 -46.90
N ARG A 373 -3.32 -27.03 -47.17
CA ARG A 373 -3.49 -27.63 -48.50
C ARG A 373 -4.98 -27.62 -48.87
N PRO A 374 -5.45 -26.62 -49.64
CA PRO A 374 -6.84 -26.54 -50.06
C PRO A 374 -7.14 -27.52 -51.20
N SER A 375 -8.38 -28.02 -51.24
CA SER A 375 -8.80 -29.10 -52.15
C SER A 375 -9.47 -28.61 -53.44
N LYS A 376 -10.11 -27.43 -53.44
CA LYS A 376 -10.94 -26.94 -54.55
C LYS A 376 -10.65 -25.49 -54.89
N VAL A 377 -10.32 -25.21 -56.15
CA VAL A 377 -10.11 -23.86 -56.68
C VAL A 377 -11.42 -23.06 -56.71
N GLY A 378 -11.36 -21.78 -56.35
CA GLY A 378 -12.49 -20.84 -56.43
C GLY A 378 -13.51 -20.94 -55.29
N SER A 379 -13.31 -21.85 -54.34
CA SER A 379 -14.10 -21.92 -53.10
C SER A 379 -13.26 -21.44 -51.93
N ASP A 380 -13.81 -20.52 -51.14
CA ASP A 380 -13.11 -19.99 -49.98
C ASP A 380 -12.93 -21.04 -48.89
N VAL A 381 -11.82 -20.94 -48.17
CA VAL A 381 -11.48 -21.80 -47.03
C VAL A 381 -11.38 -20.94 -45.78
N VAL A 382 -11.85 -21.47 -44.66
CA VAL A 382 -11.87 -20.75 -43.39
C VAL A 382 -10.95 -21.46 -42.41
N ILE A 383 -9.96 -20.74 -41.91
CA ILE A 383 -9.14 -21.20 -40.79
C ILE A 383 -9.80 -20.73 -39.49
N THR A 384 -10.13 -21.67 -38.62
CA THR A 384 -10.67 -21.41 -37.27
C THR A 384 -9.58 -21.72 -36.25
N VAL A 385 -9.21 -20.70 -35.46
CA VAL A 385 -8.17 -20.79 -34.43
C VAL A 385 -8.83 -20.90 -33.06
N THR A 386 -8.42 -21.90 -32.29
CA THR A 386 -8.87 -22.17 -30.93
C THR A 386 -7.68 -22.18 -29.97
N ALA A 387 -7.77 -21.40 -28.90
CA ALA A 387 -6.77 -21.37 -27.84
C ALA A 387 -7.34 -21.99 -26.56
N ASP A 388 -6.50 -22.70 -25.82
CA ASP A 388 -6.79 -23.07 -24.44
C ASP A 388 -6.36 -21.93 -23.51
N VAL A 389 -7.33 -21.30 -22.87
CA VAL A 389 -7.10 -20.22 -21.90
C VAL A 389 -7.69 -20.67 -20.57
N GLY A 390 -6.83 -20.96 -19.60
CA GLY A 390 -7.26 -21.39 -18.26
C GLY A 390 -8.00 -22.73 -18.23
N GLY A 391 -7.69 -23.67 -19.15
CA GLY A 391 -8.32 -24.99 -19.23
C GLY A 391 -9.63 -25.02 -20.03
N ARG A 392 -10.04 -23.91 -20.63
CA ARG A 392 -11.21 -23.81 -21.51
C ARG A 392 -10.77 -23.48 -22.93
N LYS A 393 -11.14 -24.35 -23.87
CA LYS A 393 -10.92 -24.10 -25.30
C LYS A 393 -11.94 -23.10 -25.82
N GLN A 394 -11.47 -21.97 -26.30
CA GLN A 394 -12.30 -20.94 -26.93
C GLN A 394 -11.84 -20.63 -28.36
N THR A 395 -12.80 -20.33 -29.23
CA THR A 395 -12.49 -19.86 -30.59
C THR A 395 -12.05 -18.41 -30.54
N VAL A 396 -10.82 -18.15 -30.95
CA VAL A 396 -10.18 -16.83 -30.90
C VAL A 396 -10.43 -16.06 -32.20
N ALA A 397 -10.33 -16.74 -33.33
CA ALA A 397 -10.44 -16.09 -34.64
C ALA A 397 -10.99 -17.05 -35.71
N LYS A 398 -11.64 -16.46 -36.71
CA LYS A 398 -12.01 -17.11 -37.97
C LYS A 398 -11.54 -16.23 -39.11
N THR A 399 -10.65 -16.74 -39.94
CA THR A 399 -10.07 -16.00 -41.08
C THR A 399 -10.38 -16.73 -42.38
N THR A 400 -10.95 -16.02 -43.34
CA THR A 400 -11.28 -16.54 -44.67
C THR A 400 -10.12 -16.29 -45.63
N PHE A 401 -9.73 -17.33 -46.36
CA PHE A 401 -8.74 -17.30 -47.42
C PHE A 401 -9.38 -17.70 -48.75
N HIS A 402 -9.00 -17.01 -49.82
CA HIS A 402 -9.46 -17.32 -51.17
C HIS A 402 -8.57 -18.37 -51.82
N VAL A 403 -9.14 -19.43 -52.38
CA VAL A 403 -8.36 -20.46 -53.07
C VAL A 403 -8.25 -20.15 -54.55
N ARG A 404 -7.02 -19.95 -55.04
CA ARG A 404 -6.72 -19.69 -56.45
C ARG A 404 -5.97 -20.85 -57.08
N LYS A 405 -6.07 -20.97 -58.41
CA LYS A 405 -5.16 -21.82 -59.19
C LYS A 405 -3.77 -21.21 -59.16
N LEU A 406 -2.73 -22.05 -59.24
CA LEU A 406 -1.37 -21.56 -59.50
C LEU A 406 -1.36 -20.65 -60.75
N PRO A 407 -0.54 -19.60 -60.82
CA PRO A 407 -0.34 -18.84 -62.05
C PRO A 407 0.10 -19.74 -63.20
N ASP A 408 -0.14 -19.34 -64.45
CA ASP A 408 0.25 -20.15 -65.59
C ASP A 408 1.79 -20.08 -65.79
N PRO A 409 2.49 -21.22 -65.98
CA PRO A 409 3.94 -21.23 -66.09
C PRO A 409 4.42 -20.62 -67.40
N ALA A 410 5.67 -20.13 -67.41
CA ALA A 410 6.34 -19.67 -68.61
C ALA A 410 7.32 -20.74 -69.14
N PRO A 411 7.41 -20.97 -70.46
CA PRO A 411 8.43 -21.83 -71.04
C PRO A 411 9.81 -21.19 -70.93
N TYR A 412 10.84 -22.02 -70.81
CA TYR A 412 12.23 -21.58 -70.90
C TYR A 412 13.12 -22.67 -71.50
N ILE A 413 14.26 -22.27 -72.05
CA ILE A 413 15.34 -23.18 -72.44
C ILE A 413 16.39 -23.16 -71.34
N ALA A 414 16.72 -24.32 -70.78
CA ALA A 414 17.83 -24.45 -69.84
C ALA A 414 19.14 -24.38 -70.62
N LEU A 415 19.96 -23.35 -70.35
CA LEU A 415 21.26 -23.16 -70.98
C LEU A 415 22.34 -23.21 -69.91
N ASP A 416 23.41 -23.95 -70.17
CA ASP A 416 24.57 -23.91 -69.30
C ASP A 416 25.47 -22.73 -69.70
N ASP A 417 25.78 -21.87 -68.73
CA ASP A 417 26.78 -20.83 -68.91
C ASP A 417 28.19 -21.44 -68.96
N THR A 418 29.13 -20.70 -69.53
CA THR A 418 30.58 -20.96 -69.55
C THR A 418 31.19 -21.24 -68.17
N LYS A 419 30.49 -20.89 -67.09
CA LYS A 419 30.86 -21.13 -65.69
C LYS A 419 30.10 -22.30 -65.02
N GLY A 420 29.28 -23.05 -65.76
CA GLY A 420 28.55 -24.22 -65.26
C GLY A 420 27.24 -23.92 -64.52
N HIS A 421 26.72 -22.69 -64.58
CA HIS A 421 25.42 -22.32 -64.03
C HIS A 421 24.32 -22.48 -65.07
N THR A 422 23.17 -23.07 -64.70
CA THR A 422 22.00 -23.19 -65.58
C THR A 422 21.18 -21.91 -65.59
N LEU A 423 21.13 -21.24 -66.74
CA LEU A 423 20.34 -20.04 -67.02
C LEU A 423 19.02 -20.43 -67.72
N ARG A 424 17.90 -19.81 -67.30
CA ARG A 424 16.60 -19.96 -67.95
C ARG A 424 16.43 -18.92 -69.05
N TYR A 425 16.59 -19.30 -70.31
CA TYR A 425 16.32 -18.44 -71.44
C TYR A 425 14.81 -18.37 -71.72
N ARG A 426 14.22 -17.16 -71.63
CA ARG A 426 12.78 -16.92 -71.76
C ARG A 426 12.37 -16.22 -73.08
N GLY A 427 13.25 -16.26 -74.09
CA GLY A 427 12.99 -15.66 -75.41
C GLY A 427 13.48 -14.21 -75.58
N SER A 428 13.15 -13.63 -76.74
CA SER A 428 13.37 -12.23 -77.16
C SER A 428 14.82 -11.75 -77.30
N LYS A 429 15.80 -12.40 -76.67
CA LYS A 429 17.24 -12.11 -76.84
C LYS A 429 17.87 -13.08 -77.84
N PRO A 430 18.84 -12.67 -78.67
CA PRO A 430 19.55 -13.60 -79.55
C PRO A 430 20.30 -14.67 -78.75
N ILE A 431 20.14 -15.94 -79.14
CA ILE A 431 20.83 -17.10 -78.54
C ILE A 431 21.85 -17.67 -79.53
N ALA A 432 23.05 -18.01 -79.05
CA ALA A 432 24.06 -18.64 -79.90
C ALA A 432 23.59 -20.04 -80.34
N LYS A 433 23.64 -20.31 -81.64
CA LYS A 433 23.21 -21.60 -82.20
C LYS A 433 23.83 -22.84 -81.53
N PRO A 434 25.13 -22.87 -81.16
CA PRO A 434 25.70 -24.01 -80.44
C PRO A 434 25.05 -24.26 -79.07
N GLN A 435 24.73 -23.19 -78.33
CA GLN A 435 24.08 -23.31 -77.01
C GLN A 435 22.65 -23.85 -77.14
N LEU A 436 21.91 -23.39 -78.14
CA LEU A 436 20.58 -23.92 -78.45
C LEU A 436 20.61 -25.40 -78.87
N MET A 437 21.62 -25.80 -79.65
CA MET A 437 21.79 -27.20 -80.08
C MET A 437 22.23 -28.13 -78.94
N ALA A 438 22.90 -27.59 -77.92
CA ALA A 438 23.29 -28.31 -76.71
C ALA A 438 22.11 -28.51 -75.73
N ALA A 439 21.12 -27.61 -75.75
CA ALA A 439 19.93 -27.75 -74.94
C ALA A 439 19.15 -29.03 -75.30
N SER A 440 18.79 -29.80 -74.28
CA SER A 440 18.03 -31.05 -74.45
C SER A 440 16.58 -30.78 -74.87
N GLY A 441 15.99 -29.69 -74.40
CA GLY A 441 14.57 -29.42 -74.56
C GLY A 441 14.10 -28.13 -73.90
N ILE A 442 12.80 -28.11 -73.62
CA ILE A 442 12.09 -26.98 -73.01
C ILE A 442 11.68 -27.34 -71.59
N GLY A 443 11.94 -26.43 -70.66
CA GLY A 443 11.38 -26.44 -69.31
C GLY A 443 10.19 -25.50 -69.19
N ALA A 444 9.38 -25.65 -68.15
CA ALA A 444 8.32 -24.72 -67.80
C ALA A 444 8.38 -24.46 -66.29
N ALA A 445 8.27 -23.20 -65.88
CA ALA A 445 8.23 -22.84 -64.47
C ALA A 445 7.35 -21.62 -64.24
N ILE A 446 6.71 -21.57 -63.07
CA ILE A 446 6.11 -20.35 -62.55
C ILE A 446 7.24 -19.61 -61.85
N ASP A 447 7.62 -18.46 -62.38
CA ASP A 447 8.79 -17.70 -61.96
C ASP A 447 8.46 -16.21 -62.03
N ASP A 448 7.80 -15.74 -60.98
CA ASP A 448 7.32 -14.36 -60.81
C ASP A 448 8.05 -13.65 -59.65
N GLY A 449 9.30 -14.05 -59.40
CA GLY A 449 10.18 -13.50 -58.35
C GLY A 449 9.86 -13.94 -56.92
N MET A 450 8.62 -14.31 -56.60
CA MET A 450 8.22 -14.84 -55.28
C MET A 450 7.97 -16.36 -55.27
N LEU A 451 7.53 -16.90 -56.41
CA LEU A 451 7.30 -18.33 -56.61
C LEU A 451 8.30 -18.83 -57.65
N ASP A 452 9.02 -19.90 -57.36
CA ASP A 452 9.84 -20.66 -58.31
C ASP A 452 9.41 -22.13 -58.28
N ILE A 453 8.39 -22.44 -59.08
CA ILE A 453 7.77 -23.77 -59.10
C ILE A 453 7.97 -24.38 -60.48
N ALA A 454 8.77 -25.46 -60.53
CA ALA A 454 9.00 -26.21 -61.75
C ALA A 454 7.75 -26.99 -62.18
N CYS A 455 7.43 -26.93 -63.47
CA CYS A 455 6.34 -27.66 -64.10
C CYS A 455 6.91 -28.68 -65.11
N LYS A 456 6.25 -29.82 -65.26
CA LYS A 456 6.70 -30.89 -66.17
C LYS A 456 6.16 -30.62 -67.57
N VAL A 457 7.03 -30.39 -68.55
CA VAL A 457 6.62 -30.25 -69.96
C VAL A 457 6.22 -31.62 -70.52
N LEU A 458 5.06 -31.69 -71.15
CA LEU A 458 4.49 -32.88 -71.79
C LEU A 458 4.79 -32.93 -73.28
N GLY A 459 4.86 -31.77 -73.95
CA GLY A 459 5.09 -31.67 -75.38
C GLY A 459 5.09 -30.22 -75.87
N PHE A 460 5.68 -29.96 -77.03
CA PHE A 460 5.65 -28.67 -77.71
C PHE A 460 5.82 -28.82 -79.23
N GLU A 461 5.53 -27.74 -79.95
CA GLU A 461 5.79 -27.63 -81.39
C GLU A 461 6.76 -26.47 -81.66
N THR A 462 7.67 -26.65 -82.59
CA THR A 462 8.49 -25.54 -83.12
C THR A 462 7.97 -25.15 -84.49
N VAL A 463 7.69 -23.87 -84.69
CA VAL A 463 7.24 -23.32 -85.96
C VAL A 463 8.39 -22.56 -86.61
N PHE A 464 8.92 -23.12 -87.68
CA PHE A 464 9.92 -22.50 -88.53
C PHE A 464 9.26 -21.83 -89.74
N PHE A 465 9.98 -20.92 -90.41
CA PHE A 465 9.54 -20.31 -91.67
C PHE A 465 10.54 -20.63 -92.77
N ASP A 466 10.05 -21.12 -93.90
CA ASP A 466 10.86 -21.33 -95.09
C ASP A 466 11.17 -20.00 -95.81
N SER A 467 11.92 -20.05 -96.91
CA SER A 467 12.25 -18.86 -97.72
C SER A 467 11.03 -18.24 -98.44
N MET A 468 9.91 -18.97 -98.55
CA MET A 468 8.65 -18.50 -99.14
C MET A 468 7.67 -17.97 -98.08
N GLY A 469 8.03 -18.03 -96.80
CA GLY A 469 7.20 -17.57 -95.68
C GLY A 469 6.19 -18.59 -95.17
N ASN A 470 6.24 -19.85 -95.62
CA ASN A 470 5.35 -20.89 -95.12
C ASN A 470 5.79 -21.36 -93.73
N ALA A 471 4.81 -21.52 -92.83
CA ALA A 471 5.03 -22.07 -91.49
C ALA A 471 5.21 -23.59 -91.55
N MET A 472 6.32 -24.09 -91.01
CA MET A 472 6.64 -25.51 -90.88
C MET A 472 6.60 -25.91 -89.40
N PRO A 473 5.46 -26.42 -88.89
CA PRO A 473 5.38 -26.92 -87.53
C PRO A 473 6.03 -28.31 -87.43
N GLU A 474 6.94 -28.46 -86.47
CA GLU A 474 7.59 -29.73 -86.14
C GLU A 474 7.32 -30.08 -84.67
N VAL A 475 6.87 -31.31 -84.43
CA VAL A 475 6.47 -31.81 -83.09
C VAL A 475 7.72 -32.26 -82.31
N SER A 476 7.71 -32.02 -81.00
CA SER A 476 8.77 -32.42 -80.08
C SER A 476 8.70 -33.90 -79.67
N ASP A 477 9.76 -34.38 -79.02
CA ASP A 477 9.78 -35.67 -78.33
C ASP A 477 9.58 -35.44 -76.83
N GLY A 478 8.32 -35.30 -76.41
CA GLY A 478 7.96 -34.90 -75.06
C GLY A 478 8.55 -33.52 -74.70
N ALA A 479 9.28 -33.44 -73.59
CA ALA A 479 9.97 -32.21 -73.17
C ALA A 479 11.24 -31.90 -74.01
N SER A 480 11.70 -32.83 -74.85
CA SER A 480 12.96 -32.72 -75.59
C SER A 480 12.78 -32.37 -77.07
N PHE A 481 13.79 -31.73 -77.66
CA PHE A 481 13.77 -31.44 -79.09
C PHE A 481 13.88 -32.73 -79.92
N SER A 482 12.97 -32.92 -80.88
CA SER A 482 13.01 -34.05 -81.80
C SER A 482 14.15 -33.89 -82.82
N ARG A 483 14.53 -35.00 -83.49
CA ARG A 483 15.59 -34.98 -84.50
C ARG A 483 15.29 -33.99 -85.64
N ARG A 484 14.04 -33.92 -86.09
CA ARG A 484 13.60 -32.99 -87.14
C ARG A 484 13.74 -31.54 -86.70
N GLN A 485 13.35 -31.23 -85.47
CA GLN A 485 13.52 -29.89 -84.89
C GLN A 485 14.99 -29.48 -84.82
N LYS A 486 15.88 -30.37 -84.35
CA LYS A 486 17.33 -30.11 -84.31
C LYS A 486 17.92 -29.91 -85.70
N GLU A 487 17.49 -30.69 -86.69
CA GLU A 487 17.91 -30.53 -88.09
C GLU A 487 17.42 -29.20 -88.69
N ALA A 488 16.19 -28.78 -88.40
CA ALA A 488 15.64 -27.50 -88.81
C ALA A 488 16.43 -26.32 -88.17
N ILE A 489 16.66 -26.36 -86.86
CA ILE A 489 17.50 -25.37 -86.14
C ILE A 489 18.91 -25.31 -86.76
N LYS A 490 19.49 -26.47 -87.11
CA LYS A 490 20.81 -26.55 -87.76
C LYS A 490 20.86 -25.87 -89.13
N ARG A 491 19.74 -25.76 -89.86
CA ARG A 491 19.69 -25.07 -91.16
C ARG A 491 19.45 -23.57 -91.07
N MET A 492 18.99 -23.08 -89.92
CA MET A 492 18.70 -21.65 -89.76
C MET A 492 19.97 -20.80 -89.74
N SER A 493 19.90 -19.64 -90.39
CA SER A 493 20.96 -18.63 -90.40
C SER A 493 20.79 -17.61 -89.27
N ARG A 494 21.86 -16.86 -88.98
CA ARG A 494 21.87 -15.76 -88.03
C ARG A 494 20.76 -14.76 -88.32
N GLY A 495 20.08 -14.30 -87.27
CA GLY A 495 18.97 -13.35 -87.30
C GLY A 495 17.61 -13.95 -87.63
N LYS A 496 17.53 -15.23 -88.04
CA LYS A 496 16.25 -15.92 -88.25
C LYS A 496 15.60 -16.26 -86.91
N ARG A 497 14.27 -16.31 -86.92
CA ARG A 497 13.43 -16.54 -85.75
C ARG A 497 12.57 -17.79 -85.96
N PHE A 498 12.32 -18.50 -84.88
CA PHE A 498 11.32 -19.56 -84.83
C PHE A 498 10.55 -19.44 -83.53
N PHE A 499 9.35 -20.00 -83.49
CA PHE A 499 8.49 -19.96 -82.32
C PHE A 499 8.39 -21.34 -81.72
N ILE A 500 8.46 -21.42 -80.40
CA ILE A 500 8.04 -22.60 -79.64
C ILE A 500 6.60 -22.33 -79.23
N SER A 501 5.68 -23.16 -79.69
CA SER A 501 4.24 -22.98 -79.55
C SER A 501 3.58 -24.27 -79.08
N ARG A 502 2.31 -24.18 -78.64
CA ARG A 502 1.53 -25.32 -78.11
C ARG A 502 2.30 -26.12 -77.06
N VAL A 503 2.98 -25.40 -76.17
CA VAL A 503 3.72 -26.05 -75.09
C VAL A 503 2.70 -26.47 -74.04
N ARG A 504 2.69 -27.76 -73.73
CA ARG A 504 1.81 -28.35 -72.71
C ARG A 504 2.63 -28.66 -71.47
N ALA A 505 2.21 -28.17 -70.31
CA ALA A 505 2.89 -28.38 -69.05
C ALA A 505 1.92 -28.87 -67.97
N LEU A 506 2.41 -29.78 -67.13
CA LEU A 506 1.72 -30.30 -65.95
C LEU A 506 2.30 -29.62 -64.70
N GLY A 507 1.47 -28.87 -63.98
CA GLY A 507 1.84 -28.28 -62.71
C GLY A 507 1.89 -29.30 -61.57
N PRO A 508 2.49 -28.96 -60.41
CA PRO A 508 2.45 -29.83 -59.22
C PRO A 508 1.02 -30.00 -58.66
N ASP A 509 0.10 -29.11 -59.05
CA ASP A 509 -1.33 -29.20 -58.79
C ASP A 509 -2.03 -30.30 -59.62
N GLY A 510 -1.31 -30.96 -60.53
CA GLY A 510 -1.83 -32.06 -61.36
C GLY A 510 -2.67 -31.59 -62.54
N ILE A 511 -2.71 -30.28 -62.84
CA ILE A 511 -3.49 -29.71 -63.93
C ILE A 511 -2.59 -29.50 -65.17
N GLU A 512 -3.02 -30.03 -66.32
CA GLU A 512 -2.38 -29.77 -67.62
C GLU A 512 -2.80 -28.39 -68.14
N ARG A 513 -1.83 -27.64 -68.68
CA ARG A 513 -2.01 -26.27 -69.14
C ARG A 513 -1.27 -26.03 -70.45
N ASP A 514 -1.94 -25.31 -71.35
CA ASP A 514 -1.31 -24.71 -72.53
C ASP A 514 -0.63 -23.40 -72.12
N ILE A 515 0.68 -23.31 -72.32
CA ILE A 515 1.46 -22.11 -71.97
C ILE A 515 1.75 -21.25 -73.19
N ALA A 516 1.97 -19.96 -72.93
CA ALA A 516 2.20 -18.96 -73.97
C ALA A 516 3.41 -19.31 -74.84
N PRO A 517 3.38 -19.02 -76.15
CA PRO A 517 4.49 -19.31 -77.05
C PRO A 517 5.72 -18.45 -76.73
N MET A 518 6.89 -18.97 -77.06
CA MET A 518 8.19 -18.31 -76.89
C MET A 518 8.87 -18.07 -78.23
N GLU A 519 9.32 -16.84 -78.47
CA GLU A 519 10.14 -16.49 -79.62
C GLU A 519 11.62 -16.77 -79.35
N VAL A 520 12.29 -17.41 -80.32
CA VAL A 520 13.74 -17.68 -80.27
C VAL A 520 14.41 -17.06 -81.49
N ILE A 521 15.47 -16.28 -81.26
CA ILE A 521 16.24 -15.59 -82.30
C ILE A 521 17.65 -16.16 -82.35
N ILE A 522 18.09 -16.63 -83.51
CA ILE A 522 19.44 -17.20 -83.64
C ILE A 522 20.47 -16.07 -83.80
N ASN A 523 21.52 -16.09 -82.98
CA ASN A 523 22.71 -15.23 -83.12
C ASN A 523 23.81 -15.90 -83.94
#